data_AF-A0A1Y2ZVZ2-F1
#
_entry.id   AF-A0A1Y2ZVZ2-F1
#
_cell.length_a   1.000
_cell.length_b   1.000
_cell.length_c   1.000
_cell.angle_alpha   90.00
_cell.angle_beta   90.00
_cell.angle_gamma   90.00
#
_symmetry.space_group_name_H-M   'P 1'
#
loop_
_entity.id
_entity.type
_entity.pdbx_description
1 polymer ?
#
loop_
_entity_poly.entity_id
_entity_poly.type
_entity_poly.pdbx_seq_one_letter_code
_entity_poly.pdbx_strand_id
1 'polypeptide(L)'
;MAYIRPLANNHFRADVRMKGIVKNKTFPTQILAQAWADKIELSIKTIPNLEQSQLLALSDADIDSMGGEELFKQLDVDLFAIRNSAKLEAINVLSKKG
;
A
#
# COMPACT_ATOMS: atom_id res chain seq x y z
N MET A 1 8.92 -11.05 -7.37
CA MET A 1 10.08 -10.49 -8.08
C MET A 1 9.58 -9.44 -9.04
N ALA A 2 9.94 -8.19 -8.77
CA ALA A 2 9.77 -7.11 -9.72
C ALA A 2 10.59 -7.34 -10.99
N TYR A 3 9.99 -7.08 -12.14
CA TYR A 3 10.66 -7.09 -13.42
C TYR A 3 10.70 -5.67 -13.98
N ILE A 4 11.90 -5.19 -14.31
CA ILE A 4 12.07 -3.91 -14.99
C ILE A 4 12.31 -4.19 -16.47
N ARG A 5 11.38 -3.76 -17.32
CA ARG A 5 11.47 -3.87 -18.77
C ARG A 5 11.80 -2.50 -19.38
N PRO A 6 12.92 -2.35 -20.10
CA PRO A 6 13.18 -1.15 -20.89
C PRO A 6 12.19 -1.06 -22.05
N LEU A 7 11.73 0.15 -22.36
CA LEU A 7 10.82 0.47 -23.45
C LEU A 7 11.56 1.25 -24.54
N ALA A 8 11.08 1.15 -25.78
CA ALA A 8 11.70 1.77 -26.96
C ALA A 8 11.75 3.31 -26.91
N ASN A 9 11.00 3.94 -26.00
CA ASN A 9 10.92 5.38 -25.79
C ASN A 9 11.87 5.89 -24.69
N ASN A 10 12.94 5.17 -24.38
CA ASN A 10 13.86 5.43 -23.25
C ASN A 10 13.20 5.43 -21.86
N HIS A 11 11.98 4.90 -21.73
CA HIS A 11 11.36 4.69 -20.43
C HIS A 11 11.58 3.27 -19.93
N PHE A 12 11.32 3.05 -18.65
CA PHE A 12 11.45 1.78 -17.96
C PHE A 12 10.11 1.44 -17.34
N ARG A 13 9.56 0.27 -17.69
CA ARG A 13 8.35 -0.27 -17.07
C ARG A 13 8.73 -1.18 -15.93
N ALA A 14 8.31 -0.85 -14.72
CA ALA A 14 8.34 -1.76 -13.59
C ALA A 14 7.05 -2.58 -13.57
N ASP A 15 7.18 -3.90 -13.45
CA ASP A 15 6.08 -4.85 -13.30
C ASP A 15 6.30 -5.65 -12.01
N VAL A 16 5.44 -5.47 -11.03
CA VAL A 16 5.47 -6.17 -9.75
C VAL A 16 4.36 -7.20 -9.75
N ARG A 17 4.75 -8.47 -9.63
CA ARG A 17 3.84 -9.60 -9.48
C ARG A 17 4.18 -10.38 -8.22
N MET A 18 3.28 -10.34 -7.25
CA MET A 18 3.49 -11.02 -5.97
C MET A 18 2.16 -11.36 -5.31
N LYS A 19 1.99 -12.59 -4.81
CA LYS A 19 0.78 -13.05 -4.10
C LYS A 19 -0.55 -12.75 -4.84
N GLY A 20 -0.57 -12.86 -6.18
CA GLY A 20 -1.75 -12.55 -7.00
C GLY A 20 -1.98 -11.07 -7.29
N ILE A 21 -1.19 -10.17 -6.71
CA ILE A 21 -1.20 -8.74 -6.98
C ILE A 21 -0.33 -8.46 -8.20
N VAL A 22 -0.87 -7.70 -9.15
CA VAL A 22 -0.17 -7.23 -10.35
C VAL A 22 -0.25 -5.72 -10.40
N LYS A 23 0.89 -5.04 -10.23
CA LYS A 23 1.00 -3.59 -10.37
C LYS A 23 2.10 -3.28 -11.38
N ASN A 24 1.87 -2.31 -12.25
CA ASN A 24 2.87 -1.89 -13.20
C ASN A 24 2.84 -0.38 -13.40
N LYS A 25 4.02 0.22 -13.61
CA LYS A 25 4.16 1.66 -13.82
C LYS A 25 5.41 1.95 -14.64
N THR A 26 5.35 3.00 -15.46
CA THR A 26 6.45 3.45 -16.31
C THR A 26 7.17 4.65 -15.72
N PHE A 27 8.49 4.67 -15.86
CA PHE A 27 9.39 5.68 -15.31
C PHE A 27 10.42 6.12 -16.34
N PRO A 28 10.95 7.35 -16.24
CA PRO A 28 11.97 7.83 -17.16
C PRO A 28 13.36 7.20 -16.94
N THR A 29 13.61 6.61 -15.76
CA THR A 29 14.90 5.99 -15.45
C THR A 29 14.74 4.61 -14.80
N GLN A 30 15.72 3.75 -15.01
CA GLN A 30 15.75 2.40 -14.41
C GLN A 30 15.78 2.46 -12.88
N ILE A 31 16.51 3.41 -12.31
CA ILE A 31 16.65 3.57 -10.86
C ILE A 31 15.29 3.88 -10.23
N LEU A 32 14.50 4.79 -10.83
CA LEU A 32 13.16 5.10 -10.36
C LEU A 32 12.21 3.91 -10.49
N ALA A 33 12.29 3.18 -11.61
CA ALA A 33 11.51 1.97 -11.81
C ALA A 33 11.81 0.90 -10.76
N GLN A 34 13.11 0.67 -10.48
CA GLN A 34 13.56 -0.28 -9.48
C GLN A 34 13.15 0.13 -8.07
N ALA A 35 13.36 1.39 -7.69
CA ALA A 35 13.01 1.90 -6.37
C ALA A 35 11.50 1.82 -6.11
N TRP A 36 10.67 2.16 -7.11
CA TRP A 36 9.23 1.98 -7.00
C TRP A 36 8.86 0.51 -6.84
N ALA A 37 9.45 -0.37 -7.64
CA ALA A 37 9.11 -1.78 -7.61
C ALA A 37 9.48 -2.43 -6.26
N ASP A 38 10.66 -2.12 -5.74
CA ASP A 38 11.14 -2.58 -4.42
C ASP A 38 10.22 -2.07 -3.30
N LYS A 39 9.81 -0.80 -3.37
CA LYS A 39 8.84 -0.22 -2.44
C LYS A 39 7.50 -0.96 -2.47
N ILE A 40 6.94 -1.25 -3.64
CA ILE A 40 5.68 -2.00 -3.76
C ILE A 40 5.84 -3.43 -3.24
N GLU A 41 6.95 -4.13 -3.57
CA GLU A 41 7.22 -5.46 -3.03
C GLU A 41 7.33 -5.45 -1.49
N LEU A 42 7.96 -4.43 -0.92
CA LEU A 42 8.01 -4.23 0.52
C LEU A 42 6.62 -3.97 1.10
N SER A 43 5.83 -3.07 0.50
CA SER A 43 4.46 -2.78 0.94
C SER A 43 3.58 -4.04 0.93
N ILE A 44 3.66 -4.87 -0.11
CA ILE A 44 2.94 -6.16 -0.19
C ILE A 44 3.29 -7.11 0.97
N LYS A 45 4.54 -7.05 1.46
CA LYS A 45 4.99 -7.85 2.61
C LYS A 45 4.61 -7.21 3.94
N THR A 46 4.67 -5.89 4.03
CA THR A 46 4.49 -5.16 5.29
C THR A 46 3.02 -4.94 5.64
N ILE A 47 2.17 -4.54 4.68
CA ILE A 47 0.74 -4.24 4.91
C ILE A 47 -0.01 -5.32 5.73
N PRO A 48 0.06 -6.62 5.41
CA PRO A 48 -0.64 -7.65 6.19
C PRO A 48 -0.04 -7.88 7.58
N ASN A 49 1.16 -7.36 7.86
CA ASN A 49 1.84 -7.44 9.14
C ASN A 49 1.74 -6.12 9.94
N LEU A 50 1.10 -5.08 9.40
CA LEU A 50 0.91 -3.83 10.12
C LEU A 50 -0.16 -3.98 11.20
N GLU A 51 0.13 -3.44 12.37
CA GLU A 51 -0.86 -3.35 13.43
C GLU A 51 -1.93 -2.30 13.12
N GLN A 52 -3.09 -2.45 13.74
CA GLN A 52 -4.22 -1.53 13.60
C GLN A 52 -3.83 -0.07 13.85
N SER A 53 -3.02 0.20 14.88
CA SER A 53 -2.51 1.55 15.18
C SER A 53 -1.67 2.15 14.04
N GLN A 54 -0.87 1.33 13.36
CA GLN A 54 -0.07 1.77 12.22
C GLN A 54 -0.96 2.05 11.02
N LEU A 55 -1.91 1.17 10.73
CA LEU A 55 -2.89 1.34 9.63
C LEU A 55 -3.77 2.59 9.82
N LEU A 56 -4.10 2.92 11.07
CA LEU A 56 -4.84 4.15 11.42
C LEU A 56 -3.99 5.41 11.28
N ALA A 57 -2.68 5.31 11.49
CA ALA A 57 -1.74 6.42 11.37
C ALA A 57 -1.37 6.75 9.91
N LEU A 58 -1.65 5.84 8.97
CA LEU A 58 -1.40 6.08 7.54
C LEU A 58 -2.31 7.20 7.00
N SER A 59 -1.68 8.19 6.38
CA SER A 59 -2.38 9.23 5.63
C SER A 59 -2.74 8.72 4.23
N ASP A 60 -3.64 9.41 3.53
CA ASP A 60 -4.01 9.06 2.16
C ASP A 60 -2.80 9.12 1.20
N ALA A 61 -1.86 10.04 1.46
CA ALA A 61 -0.59 10.11 0.74
C ALA A 61 0.33 8.89 0.99
N ASP A 62 0.36 8.37 2.22
CA ASP A 62 1.12 7.16 2.54
C ASP A 62 0.51 5.94 1.84
N ILE A 63 -0.82 5.83 1.89
CA ILE A 63 -1.59 4.77 1.24
C ILE A 63 -1.34 4.78 -0.28
N ASP A 64 -1.43 5.93 -0.94
CA ASP A 64 -1.09 6.07 -2.36
C ASP A 64 0.35 5.63 -2.65
N SER A 65 1.29 6.11 -1.84
CA SER A 65 2.71 5.81 -2.02
C SER A 65 3.07 4.33 -1.76
N MET A 66 2.27 3.62 -0.97
CA MET A 66 2.40 2.17 -0.73
C MET A 66 1.77 1.32 -1.84
N GLY A 67 1.02 1.91 -2.78
CA GLY A 67 0.39 1.19 -3.89
C GLY A 67 -1.12 1.43 -4.05
N GLY A 68 -1.67 2.35 -3.24
CA GLY A 68 -3.07 2.76 -3.25
C GLY A 68 -3.97 1.85 -2.42
N GLU A 69 -5.19 2.33 -2.13
CA GLU A 69 -6.19 1.61 -1.33
C GLU A 69 -6.56 0.24 -1.92
N GLU A 70 -6.51 0.10 -3.25
CA GLU A 70 -6.72 -1.18 -3.92
C GLU A 70 -5.75 -2.26 -3.43
N LEU A 71 -4.50 -1.90 -3.15
CA LEU A 71 -3.50 -2.85 -2.67
C LEU A 71 -3.88 -3.40 -1.29
N PHE A 72 -4.36 -2.53 -0.40
CA PHE A 72 -4.82 -2.92 0.92
C PHE A 72 -6.01 -3.87 0.82
N LYS A 73 -7.00 -3.54 -0.02
CA LYS A 73 -8.14 -4.42 -0.30
C LYS A 73 -7.73 -5.78 -0.86
N GLN A 74 -6.77 -5.82 -1.80
CA GLN A 74 -6.24 -7.08 -2.35
C GLN A 74 -5.49 -7.93 -1.31
N LEU A 75 -4.99 -7.30 -0.25
CA LEU A 75 -4.32 -7.94 0.87
C LEU A 75 -5.28 -8.26 2.03
N ASP A 76 -6.59 -8.16 1.80
CA ASP A 76 -7.65 -8.38 2.81
C ASP A 76 -7.60 -7.37 3.98
N VAL A 77 -7.01 -6.19 3.75
CA VAL A 77 -6.93 -5.10 4.72
C VAL A 77 -7.92 -4.00 4.36
N ASP A 78 -9.06 -3.97 5.06
CA ASP A 78 -10.08 -2.94 4.86
C ASP A 78 -9.86 -1.72 5.77
N LEU A 79 -9.19 -0.70 5.23
CA LEU A 79 -8.87 0.53 5.95
C LEU A 79 -10.12 1.26 6.47
N PHE A 80 -11.25 1.15 5.77
CA PHE A 80 -12.50 1.77 6.18
C PHE A 80 -13.07 1.09 7.43
N ALA A 81 -13.15 -0.24 7.45
CA ALA A 81 -13.60 -1.01 8.59
C ALA A 81 -12.72 -0.74 9.82
N ILE A 82 -11.39 -0.68 9.63
CA ILE A 82 -10.41 -0.39 10.68
C ILE A 82 -10.59 1.01 11.27
N ARG A 83 -10.73 2.04 10.41
CA ARG A 83 -10.97 3.43 10.84
C ARG A 83 -12.33 3.57 11.54
N ASN A 84 -13.35 2.87 11.06
CA ASN A 84 -14.68 2.92 11.64
C ASN A 84 -14.75 2.22 13.01
N SER A 85 -14.14 1.04 13.16
CA SER A 85 -14.09 0.33 14.44
C SER A 85 -13.36 1.16 15.50
N ALA A 86 -12.24 1.79 15.14
CA ALA A 86 -11.49 2.66 16.04
C ALA A 86 -12.30 3.89 16.51
N LYS A 87 -13.08 4.50 15.61
CA LYS A 87 -13.99 5.61 15.97
C LYS A 87 -15.08 5.15 16.95
N LEU A 88 -15.70 3.99 16.71
CA LEU A 88 -16.72 3.43 17.59
C LEU A 88 -16.17 3.11 18.98
N GLU A 89 -14.96 2.57 19.04
CA GLU A 89 -14.29 2.30 20.31
C GLU A 89 -14.02 3.60 21.09
N ALA A 90 -13.50 4.63 20.41
CA ALA A 90 -13.27 5.94 21.02
C ALA A 90 -14.56 6.56 21.60
N ILE A 91 -15.68 6.44 20.88
CA ILE A 91 -17.00 6.91 21.35
C ILE A 91 -17.45 6.11 22.58
N ASN A 92 -17.30 4.78 22.58
CA ASN A 92 -17.71 3.93 23.69
C ASN A 92 -16.89 4.19 24.97
N VAL A 93 -15.58 4.43 24.82
CA VAL A 93 -14.70 4.81 25.94
C VAL A 93 -15.11 6.15 26.55
N LEU A 94 -15.47 7.14 25.73
CA LEU A 94 -15.97 8.43 26.20
C LEU A 94 -17.33 8.30 26.90
N SER A 95 -18.22 7.46 26.37
CA SER A 95 -19.56 7.25 26.94
C SER A 95 -19.56 6.48 28.26
N LYS A 96 -18.57 5.62 28.53
CA LYS A 96 -18.45 4.88 29.80
C LYS A 96 -17.81 5.68 30.94
N LYS A 97 -17.28 6.87 30.64
CA LYS A 97 -16.61 7.76 31.60
C LYS A 97 -17.51 8.89 32.11
N GLY A 98 -18.77 8.93 31.68
CA GLY A 98 -19.80 9.89 32.09
C GLY A 98 -20.83 9.28 33.02
#